data_AF-A0A920TQY9-F1
#
_entry.id   AF-A0A920TQY9-F1
#
_cell.length_a   1.000
_cell.length_b   1.000
_cell.length_c   1.000
_cell.angle_alpha   90.00
_cell.angle_beta   90.00
_cell.angle_gamma   90.00
#
_symmetry.space_group_name_H-M   'P 1'
#
loop_
_entity.id
_entity.type
_entity.pdbx_description
1 polymer ?
#
loop_
_entity_poly.entity_id
_entity_poly.type
_entity_poly.pdbx_seq_one_letter_code
_entity_poly.pdbx_strand_id
1 'polypeptide(L)'
;MPENSTLLASNSINNVQGINFKVGDCNIWGLQYHPEITYNKMINLIIFRKEKLLARGAFKDQEEIDNHIEQIEIENQKLDKISRMRELENWLDYLNLE
;
A
#
# COMPACT_ATOMS: atom_id res chain seq x y z
N MET A 1 10.15 0.93 -16.66
CA MET A 1 9.27 -0.26 -16.60
C MET A 1 9.71 -1.23 -17.68
N PRO A 2 9.48 -2.54 -17.55
CA PRO A 2 9.74 -3.50 -18.62
C PRO A 2 9.08 -3.07 -19.94
N GLU A 3 9.65 -3.48 -21.07
CA GLU A 3 9.07 -3.19 -22.38
C GLU A 3 7.65 -3.77 -22.48
N ASN A 4 6.73 -3.04 -23.13
CA ASN A 4 5.31 -3.41 -23.25
C ASN A 4 4.54 -3.53 -21.91
N SER A 5 5.00 -2.85 -20.85
CA SER A 5 4.24 -2.77 -19.59
C SER A 5 3.04 -1.84 -19.70
N THR A 6 1.92 -2.25 -19.14
CA THR A 6 0.76 -1.42 -18.87
C THR A 6 0.87 -0.82 -17.47
N LEU A 7 0.78 0.51 -17.36
CA LEU A 7 0.68 1.22 -16.09
C LEU A 7 -0.76 1.13 -15.57
N LEU A 8 -0.95 0.56 -14.38
CA LEU A 8 -2.26 0.36 -13.76
C LEU A 8 -2.58 1.43 -12.70
N ALA A 9 -1.56 1.87 -11.95
CA ALA A 9 -1.72 2.87 -10.89
C ALA A 9 -0.51 3.80 -10.79
N SER A 10 -0.78 5.07 -10.51
CA SER A 10 0.22 6.13 -10.27
C SER A 10 -0.38 7.28 -9.48
N ASN A 11 0.47 8.13 -8.90
CA ASN A 11 0.06 9.41 -8.31
C ASN A 11 1.16 10.47 -8.49
N SER A 12 0.95 11.68 -7.96
CA SER A 12 1.86 12.82 -8.10
C SER A 12 3.25 12.61 -7.46
N ILE A 13 3.40 11.65 -6.55
CA ILE A 13 4.66 11.33 -5.86
C ILE A 13 5.31 10.09 -6.49
N ASN A 14 4.52 9.06 -6.78
CA ASN A 14 4.97 7.79 -7.32
C ASN A 14 4.39 7.57 -8.71
N ASN A 15 5.23 7.76 -9.72
CA ASN A 15 4.85 7.61 -11.13
C ASN A 15 4.47 6.16 -11.51
N VAL A 16 4.89 5.17 -10.72
CA VAL A 16 4.61 3.75 -10.96
C VAL A 16 4.24 3.09 -9.63
N GLN A 17 2.98 2.68 -9.49
CA GLN A 17 2.48 2.01 -8.29
C GLN A 17 1.89 0.63 -8.56
N GLY A 18 1.36 0.41 -9.77
CA GLY A 18 0.84 -0.86 -10.24
C GLY A 18 1.19 -1.06 -11.71
N ILE A 19 1.66 -2.24 -12.09
CA ILE A 19 2.00 -2.57 -13.47
C ILE A 19 1.53 -3.99 -13.83
N ASN A 20 1.30 -4.22 -15.12
CA ASN A 20 1.15 -5.54 -15.71
C ASN A 20 1.99 -5.65 -16.98
N PHE A 21 2.68 -6.77 -17.18
CA PHE A 21 3.43 -7.05 -18.40
C PHE A 21 3.53 -8.56 -18.64
N LYS A 22 3.90 -8.95 -19.87
CA LYS A 22 4.05 -10.37 -20.24
C LYS A 22 5.51 -10.76 -20.40
N VAL A 23 5.83 -11.99 -20.01
CA VAL A 23 7.13 -12.64 -20.28
C VAL A 23 6.86 -14.06 -20.76
N GLY A 24 7.09 -14.33 -22.05
CA GLY A 24 6.64 -15.57 -22.68
C GLY A 24 5.12 -15.71 -22.56
N ASP A 25 4.67 -16.84 -22.03
CA ASP A 25 3.25 -17.13 -21.79
C ASP A 25 2.76 -16.64 -20.41
N CYS A 26 3.63 -16.02 -19.59
CA CYS A 26 3.26 -15.57 -18.25
C CYS A 26 2.79 -14.11 -18.24
N ASN A 27 1.64 -13.86 -17.61
CA ASN A 27 1.22 -12.52 -17.19
C ASN A 27 1.80 -12.21 -15.81
N ILE A 28 2.39 -11.03 -15.62
CA ILE A 28 3.06 -10.62 -14.39
C ILE A 28 2.50 -9.28 -13.91
N TRP A 29 2.01 -9.25 -12.66
CA TRP A 29 1.57 -8.04 -11.98
C TRP A 29 2.58 -7.63 -10.91
N GLY A 30 2.86 -6.33 -10.85
CA GLY A 30 3.70 -5.73 -9.82
C GLY A 30 2.95 -4.63 -9.09
N LEU A 31 2.87 -4.73 -7.76
CA LEU A 31 2.27 -3.72 -6.89
C LEU A 31 3.35 -3.15 -5.95
N GLN A 32 3.41 -1.83 -5.86
CA GLN A 32 4.33 -1.12 -4.98
C GLN A 32 3.74 -0.86 -3.59
N TYR A 33 2.41 -0.86 -3.47
CA TYR A 33 1.70 -0.66 -2.20
C TYR A 33 1.14 -1.98 -1.66
N HIS A 34 0.69 -1.92 -0.41
CA HIS A 34 0.20 -3.07 0.35
C HIS A 34 -1.32 -2.97 0.60
N PRO A 35 -2.18 -3.29 -0.38
CA PRO A 35 -3.63 -3.26 -0.19
C PRO A 35 -4.10 -4.24 0.91
N GLU A 36 -3.31 -5.27 1.21
CA GLU A 36 -3.55 -6.26 2.24
C GLU A 36 -3.33 -5.73 3.67
N ILE A 37 -2.46 -4.73 3.86
CA ILE A 37 -2.13 -4.21 5.19
C ILE A 37 -3.26 -3.31 5.69
N THR A 38 -3.79 -3.63 6.87
CA THR A 38 -4.82 -2.82 7.53
C THR A 38 -4.19 -1.64 8.28
N TYR A 39 -4.97 -0.57 8.44
CA TYR A 39 -4.57 0.60 9.23
C TYR A 39 -4.21 0.22 10.67
N ASN A 40 -5.00 -0.65 11.31
CA ASN A 40 -4.66 -1.20 12.64
C ASN A 40 -3.30 -1.91 12.66
N LYS A 41 -2.95 -2.64 11.59
CA LYS A 41 -1.63 -3.28 11.49
C LYS A 41 -0.52 -2.24 11.34
N MET A 42 -0.76 -1.17 10.58
CA MET A 42 0.18 -0.06 10.43
C MET A 42 0.43 0.65 11.78
N ILE A 43 -0.63 0.98 12.53
CA ILE A 43 -0.53 1.58 13.87
C ILE A 43 0.28 0.69 14.80
N ASN A 44 -0.03 -0.61 14.84
CA ASN A 44 0.71 -1.57 15.67
C ASN A 44 2.22 -1.63 15.31
N LEU A 45 2.56 -1.52 14.02
CA LEU A 45 3.95 -1.50 13.57
C LEU A 45 4.68 -0.21 13.98
N ILE A 46 4.00 0.94 13.95
CA ILE A 46 4.54 2.22 14.40
C ILE A 46 4.81 2.15 15.91
N ILE A 47 3.82 1.73 16.70
CA ILE A 47 3.96 1.58 18.16
C ILE A 47 5.10 0.63 18.50
N PHE A 48 5.16 -0.52 17.85
CA PHE A 48 6.21 -1.53 18.08
C PHE A 48 7.61 -1.02 17.72
N ARG A 49 7.73 -0.12 16.74
CA ARG A 49 9.02 0.38 16.24
C ARG A 49 9.37 1.79 16.73
N LYS A 50 8.55 2.42 17.57
CA LYS A 50 8.63 3.84 17.91
C LYS A 50 10.02 4.29 18.36
N GLU A 51 10.68 3.53 19.23
CA GLU A 51 12.02 3.86 19.72
C GLU A 51 13.06 3.88 18.59
N LYS A 52 13.00 2.91 17.68
CA LYS A 52 13.89 2.83 16.51
C LYS A 52 13.59 3.92 15.50
N LEU A 53 12.33 4.31 15.36
CA LEU A 53 11.89 5.38 14.45
C LEU A 53 12.39 6.75 14.94
N LEU A 54 12.26 7.01 16.24
CA LEU A 54 12.82 8.22 16.87
C LEU A 54 14.35 8.25 16.78
N ALA A 55 15.03 7.14 17.10
CA ALA A 55 16.48 7.06 17.03
C ALA A 55 17.05 7.29 15.62
N ARG A 56 16.26 7.02 14.58
CA ARG A 56 16.63 7.27 13.17
C ARG A 56 16.23 8.65 12.66
N GLY A 57 15.57 9.47 13.50
CA GLY A 57 15.03 10.76 13.09
C GLY A 57 13.89 10.66 12.06
N ALA A 58 13.21 9.51 11.99
CA ALA A 58 12.01 9.37 11.16
C ALA A 58 10.82 10.14 11.72
N PHE A 59 10.83 10.39 13.04
CA PHE A 59 9.96 11.31 13.76
C PHE A 59 10.83 12.15 14.70
N LYS A 60 10.41 13.38 14.94
CA LYS A 60 11.03 14.38 15.82
C LYS A 60 10.92 13.98 17.29
N ASP A 61 9.73 13.56 17.72
CA ASP A 61 9.41 13.22 19.11
C ASP A 61 8.17 12.32 19.20
N GLN A 62 7.81 11.92 20.43
CA GLN A 62 6.64 11.08 20.70
C GLN A 62 5.33 11.78 20.31
N GLU A 63 5.27 13.12 20.41
CA GLU A 63 4.08 13.89 20.05
C GLU A 63 3.81 13.79 18.54
N GLU A 64 4.84 13.86 17.69
CA GLU A 64 4.68 13.65 16.25
C GLU A 64 4.19 12.22 15.91
N ILE A 65 4.64 11.22 16.65
CA ILE A 65 4.17 9.84 16.48
C ILE A 65 2.68 9.73 16.85
N ASP A 66 2.29 10.30 17.97
CA ASP A 66 0.89 10.23 18.46
C ASP A 66 -0.05 10.95 17.49
N ASN A 67 0.34 12.14 17.01
CA ASN A 67 -0.39 12.88 15.98
C ASN A 67 -0.49 12.09 14.66
N HIS A 68 0.56 11.39 14.25
CA HIS A 68 0.53 10.56 13.04
C HIS A 68 -0.40 9.35 13.20
N ILE A 69 -0.43 8.72 14.37
CA ILE A 69 -1.37 7.64 14.68
C ILE A 69 -2.81 8.16 14.63
N GLU A 70 -3.10 9.32 15.23
CA GLU A 70 -4.43 9.94 15.19
C GLU A 70 -4.90 10.20 13.74
N GLN A 71 -4.02 10.71 12.88
CA GLN A 71 -4.32 10.89 11.46
C GLN A 71 -4.71 9.57 10.78
N ILE A 72 -3.94 8.50 11.03
CA ILE A 72 -4.22 7.17 10.48
C ILE A 72 -5.59 6.67 10.98
N GLU A 73 -5.92 6.87 12.25
CA GLU A 73 -7.23 6.49 12.82
C GLU A 73 -8.40 7.25 12.19
N ILE A 74 -8.26 8.56 11.98
CA ILE A 74 -9.26 9.40 11.32
C ILE A 74 -9.47 8.94 9.86
N GLU A 75 -8.40 8.67 9.12
CA GLU A 75 -8.51 8.18 7.73
C GLU A 75 -9.13 6.78 7.66
N ASN A 76 -8.83 5.91 8.62
CA ASN A 76 -9.45 4.58 8.70
C ASN A 76 -10.98 4.65 8.85
N GLN A 77 -11.53 5.70 9.46
CA GLN A 77 -12.99 5.90 9.59
C GLN A 77 -13.65 6.35 8.28
N LYS A 78 -12.90 6.96 7.36
CA LYS A 78 -13.41 7.47 6.08
C LYS A 78 -13.38 6.43 4.96
N LEU A 79 -12.65 5.34 5.14
CA LEU A 79 -12.36 4.39 4.07
C LEU A 79 -13.48 3.38 3.85
N ASP A 80 -13.82 3.18 2.57
CA ASP A 80 -14.62 2.03 2.14
C ASP A 80 -13.71 0.80 1.96
N LYS A 81 -13.92 -0.21 2.80
CA LYS A 81 -13.17 -1.47 2.76
C LYS A 81 -13.33 -2.18 1.42
N ILE A 82 -14.50 -2.09 0.78
CA ILE A 82 -14.77 -2.76 -0.49
C ILE A 82 -13.87 -2.14 -1.57
N SER A 83 -13.85 -0.82 -1.69
CA SER A 83 -13.00 -0.10 -2.63
C SER A 83 -11.52 -0.43 -2.45
N ARG A 84 -11.01 -0.55 -1.21
CA ARG A 84 -9.61 -0.91 -0.94
C ARG A 84 -9.24 -2.31 -1.43
N MET A 85 -10.18 -3.26 -1.31
CA MET A 85 -9.93 -4.67 -1.68
C MET A 85 -10.27 -4.96 -3.15
N ARG A 86 -10.95 -4.05 -3.84
CA ARG A 86 -11.46 -4.26 -5.20
C ARG A 86 -10.38 -4.69 -6.19
N GLU A 87 -9.19 -4.12 -6.07
CA GLU A 87 -8.09 -4.48 -6.97
C GLU A 87 -7.63 -5.94 -6.77
N LEU A 88 -7.50 -6.38 -5.51
CA LEU A 88 -7.16 -7.76 -5.20
C LEU A 88 -8.28 -8.73 -5.62
N GLU A 89 -9.54 -8.33 -5.43
CA GLU A 89 -10.71 -9.10 -5.88
C GLU A 89 -10.68 -9.27 -7.41
N ASN A 90 -10.55 -8.18 -8.16
CA ASN A 90 -10.45 -8.22 -9.63
C ASN A 90 -9.29 -9.09 -10.11
N TRP A 91 -8.16 -9.05 -9.41
CA TRP A 91 -7.00 -9.86 -9.75
C TRP A 91 -7.24 -11.35 -9.50
N LEU A 92 -7.83 -11.72 -8.35
CA LEU A 92 -8.19 -13.10 -8.07
C LEU A 92 -9.24 -13.63 -9.05
N ASP A 93 -10.24 -12.81 -9.39
CA ASP A 93 -11.25 -13.15 -10.38
C ASP A 93 -10.64 -13.38 -11.77
N TYR A 94 -9.67 -12.55 -12.16
CA TYR A 94 -8.92 -12.75 -13.41
C TYR A 94 -8.21 -14.11 -13.43
N LEU A 95 -7.56 -14.51 -12.34
CA LEU A 95 -6.88 -15.81 -12.25
C LEU A 95 -7.86 -17.00 -12.27
N ASN A 96 -9.10 -16.81 -11.83
CA ASN A 96 -10.12 -17.86 -11.84
C ASN A 96 -10.83 -18.01 -13.20
N LEU A 97 -10.60 -17.09 -14.15
CA LEU A 97 -11.15 -17.12 -15.51
C LEU A 97 -10.23 -17.86 -16.50
N GLU A 98 -8.98 -18.11 -16.13
CA GLU A 98 -8.02 -18.97 -16.86
C GLU A 98 -8.18 -20.46 -16.49
#